data_AF-A0A8S9DXN9-F1
#
_entry.id   AF-A0A8S9DXN9-F1
#
_cell.length_a   1.000
_cell.length_b   1.000
_cell.length_c   1.000
_cell.angle_alpha   90.00
_cell.angle_beta   90.00
_cell.angle_gamma   90.00
#
_symmetry.space_group_name_H-M   'P 1'
#
loop_
_entity.id
_entity.type
_entity.pdbx_description
1 polymer ?
#
loop_
_entity_poly.entity_id
_entity_poly.type
_entity_poly.pdbx_seq_one_letter_code
_entity_poly.pdbx_strand_id
1 'polypeptide(L)'
;MISNYYEQLVMDRITEFLVDSDLAHDPDYAEDIACVALNQLPARYVRHAVDVSFYMTREERQDIENNVDAVIRKAIEFIERRRNNPPDDRHPS
;
A
#
# COMPACT_ATOMS: atom_id res chain seq x y z
N MET A 1 14.57 7.18 13.10
CA MET A 1 13.40 7.63 12.32
C MET A 1 12.24 6.76 12.77
N ILE A 2 11.07 7.32 13.03
CA ILE A 2 9.88 6.50 13.30
C ILE A 2 9.17 6.35 11.96
N SER A 3 8.96 5.11 11.53
CA SER A 3 8.30 4.79 10.26
C SER A 3 7.15 3.83 10.53
N ASN A 4 6.17 3.78 9.64
CA ASN A 4 5.11 2.79 9.75
C ASN A 4 5.70 1.41 9.43
N TYR A 5 5.42 0.42 10.28
CA TYR A 5 5.90 -0.95 10.07
C TYR A 5 5.50 -1.51 8.69
N TYR A 6 4.31 -1.14 8.21
CA TYR A 6 3.78 -1.61 6.94
C TYR A 6 4.38 -0.90 5.72
N GLU A 7 5.14 0.19 5.89
CA GLU A 7 5.58 1.04 4.79
C GLU A 7 6.46 0.29 3.77
N GLN A 8 7.49 -0.42 4.26
CA GLN A 8 8.35 -1.24 3.40
C GLN A 8 7.59 -2.43 2.81
N LEU A 9 6.78 -3.11 3.62
CA LEU A 9 6.01 -4.28 3.18
C LEU A 9 5.02 -3.93 2.06
N VAL A 10 4.35 -2.79 2.17
CA VAL A 10 3.41 -2.30 1.15
C VAL A 10 4.16 -1.96 -0.14
N MET A 11 5.30 -1.27 -0.06
CA MET A 11 6.10 -0.92 -1.25
C MET A 11 6.64 -2.16 -1.96
N ASP A 12 7.14 -3.14 -1.22
CA ASP A 12 7.64 -4.40 -1.79
C ASP A 12 6.52 -5.14 -2.53
N ARG A 13 5.35 -5.27 -1.90
CA ARG A 13 4.20 -5.93 -2.53
C ARG A 13 3.66 -5.16 -3.73
N ILE A 14 3.57 -3.84 -3.67
CA ILE A 14 3.17 -3.03 -4.83
C ILE A 14 4.14 -3.28 -5.99
N THR A 15 5.45 -3.30 -5.72
CA THR A 15 6.46 -3.59 -6.73
C THR A 15 6.25 -4.97 -7.36
N GLU A 16 5.97 -6.00 -6.55
CA GLU A 16 5.63 -7.34 -7.04
C GLU A 16 4.33 -7.36 -7.87
N PHE A 17 3.29 -6.64 -7.46
CA PHE A 17 2.03 -6.57 -8.21
C PHE A 17 2.17 -5.83 -9.53
N LEU A 18 3.04 -4.82 -9.58
CA LEU A 18 3.24 -3.99 -10.78
C LEU A 18 4.28 -4.58 -11.74
N VAL A 19 5.11 -5.56 -11.35
CA VAL A 19 6.20 -6.10 -12.18
C VAL A 19 5.75 -6.58 -13.57
N ASP A 20 4.53 -7.10 -13.67
CA ASP A 20 3.93 -7.60 -14.92
C ASP A 20 3.04 -6.56 -15.63
N SER A 21 2.96 -5.33 -15.10
CA SER A 21 2.13 -4.25 -15.64
C SER A 21 2.99 -3.17 -16.31
N ASP A 22 2.50 -2.60 -17.41
CA ASP A 22 3.12 -1.40 -18.03
C ASP A 22 3.21 -0.21 -17.05
N LEU A 23 2.41 -0.25 -15.98
CA LEU A 23 2.39 0.74 -14.89
C LEU A 23 3.55 0.60 -13.89
N ALA A 24 4.42 -0.42 -14.04
CA ALA A 24 5.63 -0.58 -13.22
C ALA A 24 6.56 0.66 -13.25
N HIS A 25 6.48 1.44 -14.33
CA HIS A 25 7.32 2.62 -14.56
C HIS A 25 6.62 3.94 -14.20
N ASP A 26 5.38 3.89 -13.68
CA ASP A 26 4.61 5.07 -13.27
C ASP A 26 4.76 5.26 -11.74
N PRO A 27 5.73 6.09 -11.28
CA PRO A 27 5.97 6.29 -9.86
C PRO A 27 4.78 6.93 -9.15
N ASP A 28 4.07 7.84 -9.80
CA ASP A 28 2.86 8.47 -9.26
C ASP A 28 1.76 7.43 -8.98
N TYR A 29 1.61 6.42 -9.85
CA TYR A 29 0.66 5.34 -9.65
C TYR A 29 0.99 4.45 -8.44
N ALA A 30 2.26 4.08 -8.27
CA ALA A 30 2.71 3.29 -7.14
C ALA A 30 2.53 4.05 -5.82
N GLU A 31 2.85 5.35 -5.81
CA GLU A 31 2.66 6.23 -4.66
C GLU A 31 1.17 6.40 -4.28
N ASP A 32 0.27 6.54 -5.26
CA ASP A 32 -1.17 6.61 -5.04
C ASP A 32 -1.70 5.33 -4.36
N ILE A 33 -1.29 4.16 -4.85
CA ILE A 33 -1.66 2.86 -4.25
C ILE A 33 -1.12 2.76 -2.83
N ALA A 34 0.15 3.10 -2.61
CA ALA A 34 0.78 3.06 -1.30
C ALA A 34 0.06 3.98 -0.31
N CYS A 35 -0.31 5.20 -0.72
CA CYS A 35 -1.05 6.14 0.10
C CYS A 35 -2.42 5.60 0.52
N VAL A 36 -3.19 5.04 -0.43
CA VAL A 36 -4.51 4.45 -0.13
C VAL A 36 -4.38 3.21 0.76
N ALA A 37 -3.39 2.35 0.49
CA ALA A 37 -3.18 1.13 1.26
C ALA A 37 -2.76 1.44 2.72
N LEU A 38 -1.80 2.35 2.91
CA LEU A 38 -1.35 2.75 4.24
C LEU A 38 -2.45 3.43 5.06
N ASN A 39 -3.36 4.17 4.42
CA ASN A 39 -4.52 4.76 5.08
C ASN A 39 -5.58 3.74 5.51
N GLN A 40 -5.63 2.57 4.87
CA GLN A 40 -6.55 1.49 5.25
C GLN A 40 -5.98 0.57 6.33
N LEU A 41 -4.66 0.52 6.49
CA LEU A 41 -3.98 -0.28 7.50
C LEU A 41 -3.94 0.47 8.85
N PRO A 42 -4.06 -0.22 9.99
CA PRO A 42 -3.92 0.42 11.29
C PRO A 42 -2.48 0.96 11.42
N ALA A 43 -2.32 2.27 11.52
CA ALA A 43 -0.99 2.88 11.58
C ALA A 43 -0.18 2.32 12.76
N ARG A 44 0.93 1.62 12.47
CA ARG A 44 1.79 1.00 13.48
C ARG A 44 3.18 1.60 13.38
N TYR A 45 3.37 2.71 14.07
CA TYR A 45 4.63 3.43 14.09
C TYR A 45 5.65 2.73 14.99
N VAL A 46 6.82 2.44 14.42
CA VAL A 46 7.89 1.70 15.09
C VAL A 46 9.19 2.47 14.94
N ARG A 47 10.02 2.46 15.98
CA ARG A 47 11.33 3.12 15.95
C ARG A 47 12.32 2.35 15.08
N HIS A 48 12.26 1.02 15.13
CA HIS A 48 12.97 0.10 14.26
C HIS A 48 12.02 -1.05 13.91
N ALA A 49 11.71 -1.24 12.63
CA ALA A 49 10.86 -2.35 12.19
C ALA A 49 11.48 -3.73 12.54
N VAL A 50 12.81 -3.78 12.66
CA VAL A 50 13.58 -4.95 13.08
C VAL A 50 13.15 -5.45 14.46
N ASP A 51 12.88 -4.55 15.42
CA ASP A 51 12.43 -4.93 16.76
C ASP A 51 11.09 -5.66 16.68
N VAL A 52 10.12 -5.11 15.94
CA VAL A 52 8.78 -5.71 15.81
C VAL A 52 8.83 -7.04 15.08
N SER A 53 9.66 -7.16 14.04
CA SER A 53 9.86 -8.44 13.38
C SER A 53 10.39 -9.49 14.35
N PHE A 54 11.31 -9.14 15.26
CA PHE A 54 11.92 -10.07 16.20
C PHE A 54 10.94 -10.66 17.23
N TYR A 55 9.93 -9.88 17.63
CA TYR A 55 8.89 -10.31 18.57
C TYR A 55 7.65 -10.92 17.88
N MET A 56 7.57 -10.87 16.55
CA MET A 56 6.45 -11.42 15.80
C MET A 56 6.62 -12.90 15.50
N THR A 57 5.55 -13.65 15.75
CA THR A 57 5.46 -15.05 15.33
C THR A 57 5.31 -15.16 13.81
N ARG A 58 5.65 -16.34 13.26
CA ARG A 58 5.49 -16.61 11.81
C ARG A 58 4.03 -16.52 11.37
N GLU A 59 3.10 -16.91 12.24
CA GLU A 59 1.66 -16.83 12.00
C GLU A 59 1.19 -15.37 11.90
N GLU A 60 1.55 -14.52 12.88
CA GLU A 60 1.21 -13.09 12.84
C GLU A 60 1.78 -12.37 11.61
N ARG A 61 3.00 -12.72 11.19
CA ARG A 61 3.57 -12.17 9.94
C ARG A 61 2.75 -12.57 8.73
N GLN A 62 2.35 -13.84 8.65
CA GLN A 62 1.55 -14.33 7.54
C GLN A 62 0.17 -13.67 7.50
N ASP A 63 -0.48 -13.49 8.65
CA ASP A 63 -1.76 -12.79 8.74
C ASP A 63 -1.64 -11.33 8.31
N ILE A 64 -0.55 -10.66 8.71
CA ILE A 64 -0.24 -9.30 8.28
C ILE A 64 -0.05 -9.24 6.77
N GLU A 65 0.78 -10.13 6.20
CA GLU A 65 1.00 -10.19 4.75
C GLU A 65 -0.30 -10.40 4.00
N ASN A 66 -1.13 -11.36 4.42
CA ASN A 66 -2.44 -11.62 3.81
C ASN A 66 -3.36 -10.39 3.87
N ASN A 67 -3.35 -9.68 5.00
CA ASN A 67 -4.14 -8.47 5.17
C ASN A 67 -3.62 -7.31 4.28
N VAL A 68 -2.30 -7.14 4.20
CA VAL A 68 -1.67 -6.15 3.31
C VAL A 68 -2.02 -6.45 1.85
N ASP A 69 -1.92 -7.69 1.41
CA ASP A 69 -2.28 -8.11 0.05
C ASP A 69 -3.75 -7.78 -0.27
N ALA A 70 -4.66 -8.07 0.67
CA ALA A 70 -6.08 -7.76 0.49
C ALA A 70 -6.34 -6.25 0.38
N VAL A 71 -5.62 -5.44 1.16
CA VAL A 71 -5.73 -3.97 1.12
C VAL A 71 -5.14 -3.40 -0.17
N ILE A 72 -3.98 -3.89 -0.62
CA ILE A 72 -3.35 -3.45 -1.87
C ILE A 72 -4.26 -3.74 -3.06
N ARG A 73 -4.85 -4.94 -3.14
CA ARG A 73 -5.81 -5.26 -4.21
C ARG A 73 -6.99 -4.29 -4.24
N LYS A 74 -7.56 -3.97 -3.08
CA LYS A 74 -8.64 -2.97 -2.97
C LYS A 74 -8.18 -1.57 -3.38
N ALA A 75 -6.95 -1.19 -3.03
CA ALA A 75 -6.37 0.09 -3.42
C ALA A 75 -6.19 0.17 -4.95
N ILE A 76 -5.67 -0.87 -5.59
CA ILE A 76 -5.56 -0.97 -7.05
C ILE A 76 -6.94 -0.80 -7.70
N GLU A 77 -7.93 -1.59 -7.28
CA GLU A 77 -9.31 -1.48 -7.80
C GLU A 77 -9.89 -0.07 -7.62
N PHE A 78 -9.60 0.58 -6.49
CA PHE A 78 -10.05 1.94 -6.21
C PHE A 78 -9.40 2.96 -7.15
N ILE A 79 -8.08 2.89 -7.37
CA ILE A 79 -7.38 3.80 -8.27
C ILE A 79 -7.79 3.54 -9.72
N GLU A 80 -7.93 2.29 -10.15
CA GLU A 80 -8.42 1.96 -11.50
C GLU A 80 -9.83 2.49 -11.74
N ARG A 81 -10.74 2.36 -10.75
CA ARG A 81 -12.07 2.98 -10.83
C ARG A 81 -12.00 4.49 -10.89
N ARG A 82 -11.10 5.13 -10.14
CA ARG A 82 -10.91 6.59 -10.14
C ARG A 82 -10.29 7.11 -11.43
N ARG A 83 -9.37 6.37 -12.06
CA ARG A 83 -8.81 6.69 -13.39
C ARG A 83 -9.88 6.54 -14.49
N ASN A 84 -10.75 5.53 -14.39
CA ASN A 84 -11.85 5.31 -15.34
C ASN A 84 -13.05 6.25 -15.12
N ASN A 85 -13.22 6.80 -13.92
CA ASN A 85 -14.24 7.79 -13.60
C ASN A 85 -13.55 9.01 -12.97
N PRO A 86 -12.90 9.87 -13.79
CA PRO A 86 -12.28 11.07 -13.27
C PRO A 86 -13.35 11.89 -12.54
N PRO A 87 -13.05 12.43 -11.34
CA PRO A 87 -13.97 13.35 -10.71
C PRO A 87 -14.26 14.48 -11.71
N ASP A 88 -15.54 14.76 -11.93
CA ASP A 88 -16.02 15.94 -12.64
C ASP A 88 -15.60 17.17 -11.81
N ASP A 89 -14.33 17.54 -11.91
CA ASP A 89 -13.79 18.81 -11.39
C ASP A 89 -14.24 19.92 -12.35
N ARG A 90 -15.56 20.10 -12.43
CA ARG A 90 -16.20 21.34 -12.86
C ARG A 90 -16.69 22.05 -11.61
N HIS A 91 -15.74 22.63 -10.86
CA HIS A 91 -16.06 23.83 -10.09
C HIS A 91 -15.96 25.03 -11.06
N PRO A 92 -17.08 25.65 -11.50
CA PRO A 92 -17.00 26.97 -12.07
C PRO A 92 -16.59 27.95 -10.95
N SER A 93 -15.65 28.83 -11.31
CA SER A 93 -15.16 29.94 -10.49
C SER A 93 -16.24 30.94 -10.10
#